data_AF-A0A6I6EN29-F1
#
_entry.id   AF-A0A6I6EN29-F1
#
_cell.length_a   1.000
_cell.length_b   1.000
_cell.length_c   1.000
_cell.angle_alpha   90.00
_cell.angle_beta   90.00
_cell.angle_gamma   90.00
#
_symmetry.space_group_name_H-M   'P 1'
#
loop_
_entity.id
_entity.type
_entity.pdbx_description
1 polymer ?
#
loop_
_entity_poly.entity_id
_entity_poly.type
_entity_poly.pdbx_seq_one_letter_code
_entity_poly.pdbx_strand_id
1 'polypeptide(L)'
;MNYKTITLILLLSVPAIAKDRNDTVMQDNNLENFALSICLAKGFTDSAVKEYAFSASGAYVEQGSYPAEAYEEADELAKKFLAKKYHSKEGTSELIVMKCIDLSRSNELQEIKNKYEHLAVETALP
;
A
#
# COMPACT_ATOMS: atom_id res chain seq x y z
N MET A 1 -5.45 65.36 -0.78
CA MET A 1 -5.28 64.16 0.06
C MET A 1 -5.15 62.97 -0.87
N ASN A 2 -3.97 62.34 -0.91
CA ASN A 2 -3.51 61.44 -1.97
C ASN A 2 -4.17 60.05 -1.89
N TYR A 3 -4.79 59.59 -2.98
CA TYR A 3 -5.44 58.29 -3.14
C TYR A 3 -4.46 57.13 -3.44
N LYS A 4 -3.15 57.37 -3.31
CA LYS A 4 -2.10 56.51 -3.87
C LYS A 4 -1.62 55.40 -2.93
N THR A 5 -2.27 55.20 -1.79
CA THR A 5 -1.90 54.19 -0.79
C THR A 5 -3.13 53.50 -0.20
N ILE A 6 -3.94 52.86 -1.04
CA ILE A 6 -4.83 51.79 -0.60
C ILE A 6 -4.26 50.48 -1.13
N THR A 7 -3.18 50.09 -0.46
CA THR A 7 -2.89 48.75 0.05
C THR A 7 -3.59 47.59 -0.67
N LEU A 8 -2.94 47.14 -1.73
CA LEU A 8 -2.63 45.74 -2.08
C LEU A 8 -2.91 44.69 -0.97
N ILE A 9 -4.17 44.26 -0.81
CA ILE A 9 -4.53 43.00 -0.14
C ILE A 9 -5.70 42.39 -0.91
N LEU A 10 -5.40 41.65 -1.97
CA LEU A 10 -6.34 40.68 -2.54
C LEU A 10 -5.54 39.47 -3.04
N LEU A 11 -4.91 38.78 -2.09
CA LEU A 11 -4.28 37.49 -2.32
C LEU A 11 -4.89 36.48 -1.34
N LEU A 12 -5.45 35.43 -1.94
CA LEU A 12 -5.52 34.06 -1.42
C LEU A 12 -6.59 33.78 -0.35
N SER A 13 -7.83 33.66 -0.81
CA SER A 13 -8.75 32.69 -0.23
C SER A 13 -9.30 31.80 -1.34
N VAL A 14 -8.45 30.91 -1.85
CA VAL A 14 -8.98 29.68 -2.48
C VAL A 14 -9.45 28.84 -1.31
N PRO A 15 -10.75 28.55 -1.14
CA PRO A 15 -11.14 27.52 -0.20
C PRO A 15 -10.45 26.24 -0.68
N ALA A 16 -9.55 25.69 0.14
CA ALA A 16 -9.11 24.33 -0.08
C ALA A 16 -10.38 23.48 -0.06
N ILE A 17 -10.82 23.01 -1.23
CA ILE A 17 -11.76 21.92 -1.30
C ILE A 17 -10.96 20.73 -0.75
N ALA A 18 -11.02 20.53 0.57
CA ALA A 18 -10.72 19.24 1.13
C ALA A 18 -11.65 18.28 0.38
N LYS A 19 -11.07 17.46 -0.50
CA LYS A 19 -11.81 16.39 -1.13
C LYS A 19 -12.25 15.51 0.02
N ASP A 20 -13.52 15.63 0.38
CA ASP A 20 -14.22 14.67 1.21
C ASP A 20 -14.05 13.34 0.48
N ARG A 21 -13.07 12.52 0.90
CA ARG A 21 -13.03 11.13 0.45
C ARG A 21 -14.30 10.58 1.05
N ASN A 22 -15.21 10.14 0.19
CA ASN A 22 -16.37 9.38 0.59
C ASN A 22 -15.85 8.08 1.23
N ASP A 23 -15.56 8.15 2.54
CA ASP A 23 -14.79 7.16 3.30
C ASP A 23 -15.56 5.87 3.55
N THR A 24 -16.84 5.81 3.17
CA THR A 24 -17.71 4.66 3.46
C THR A 24 -17.40 3.42 2.64
N VAL A 25 -16.59 3.50 1.56
CA VAL A 25 -16.07 2.33 0.84
C VAL A 25 -14.71 2.64 0.18
N MET A 26 -13.77 3.28 0.88
CA MET A 26 -12.37 3.07 0.51
C MET A 26 -11.99 1.74 1.16
N GLN A 27 -12.07 0.64 0.40
CA GLN A 27 -11.51 -0.63 0.86
C GLN A 27 -10.08 -0.35 1.31
N ASP A 28 -9.80 -0.51 2.61
CA ASP A 28 -8.46 -0.38 3.17
C ASP A 28 -7.61 -1.50 2.55
N ASN A 29 -6.99 -1.17 1.41
CA ASN A 29 -6.16 -2.09 0.64
C ASN A 29 -4.70 -2.05 1.14
N ASN A 30 -4.43 -1.50 2.33
CA ASN A 30 -3.07 -1.32 2.80
C ASN A 30 -2.37 -2.67 3.02
N LEU A 31 -3.09 -3.72 3.46
CA LEU A 31 -2.48 -5.04 3.58
C LEU A 31 -2.17 -5.68 2.21
N GLU A 32 -3.03 -5.50 1.21
CA GLU A 32 -2.75 -5.91 -0.18
C GLU A 32 -1.57 -5.15 -0.78
N ASN A 33 -1.55 -3.83 -0.58
CA ASN A 33 -0.50 -2.96 -1.09
C ASN A 33 0.85 -3.25 -0.39
N PHE A 34 0.81 -3.53 0.91
CA PHE A 34 1.96 -4.05 1.65
C PHE A 34 2.44 -5.36 1.04
N ALA A 35 1.56 -6.36 0.90
CA ALA A 35 1.91 -7.69 0.39
C ALA A 35 2.54 -7.61 -1.01
N LEU A 36 1.97 -6.81 -1.90
CA LEU A 36 2.54 -6.54 -3.23
C LEU A 36 3.94 -5.92 -3.12
N SER A 37 4.07 -4.86 -2.33
CA SER A 37 5.31 -4.09 -2.21
C SER A 37 6.44 -4.90 -1.60
N ILE A 38 6.17 -5.63 -0.50
CA ILE A 38 7.19 -6.44 0.15
C ILE A 38 7.57 -7.66 -0.71
N CYS A 39 6.64 -8.23 -1.46
CA CYS A 39 6.93 -9.28 -2.43
C CYS A 39 7.87 -8.80 -3.53
N LEU A 40 7.61 -7.61 -4.12
CA LEU A 40 8.50 -7.01 -5.11
C LEU A 40 9.88 -6.72 -4.51
N ALA A 41 9.93 -6.19 -3.29
CA ALA A 41 11.18 -5.91 -2.59
C ALA A 41 12.05 -7.16 -2.38
N LYS A 42 11.44 -8.30 -2.07
CA LYS A 42 12.15 -9.57 -1.90
C LYS A 42 12.47 -10.26 -3.22
N GLY A 43 11.62 -10.10 -4.23
CA GLY A 43 11.75 -10.79 -5.51
C GLY A 43 12.88 -10.23 -6.38
N PHE A 44 13.15 -8.93 -6.30
CA PHE A 44 14.23 -8.28 -7.05
C PHE A 44 15.50 -8.13 -6.21
N THR A 45 16.64 -8.57 -6.75
CA THR A 45 17.97 -8.37 -6.15
C THR A 45 18.60 -7.06 -6.64
N ASP A 46 19.30 -6.37 -5.75
CA ASP A 46 20.12 -5.16 -6.02
C ASP A 46 19.58 -4.23 -7.12
N SER A 47 18.39 -3.65 -6.90
CA SER A 47 17.70 -2.82 -7.87
C SER A 47 16.94 -1.67 -7.22
N ALA A 48 16.71 -0.61 -7.98
CA ALA A 48 15.84 0.50 -7.55
C ALA A 48 14.41 0.00 -7.21
N VAL A 49 13.93 -1.05 -7.87
CA VAL A 49 12.63 -1.67 -7.56
C VAL A 49 12.60 -2.17 -6.12
N LYS A 50 13.68 -2.80 -5.65
CA LYS A 50 13.78 -3.29 -4.27
C LYS A 50 13.65 -2.14 -3.27
N GLU A 51 14.40 -1.06 -3.46
CA GLU A 51 14.44 0.08 -2.53
C GLU A 51 13.09 0.82 -2.46
N TYR A 52 12.51 1.14 -3.62
CA TYR A 52 11.22 1.83 -3.68
C TYR A 52 10.08 0.95 -3.16
N ALA A 53 10.07 -0.34 -3.50
CA ALA A 53 9.04 -1.25 -3.01
C ALA A 53 9.16 -1.51 -1.51
N PHE A 54 10.38 -1.60 -0.97
CA PHE A 54 10.58 -1.71 0.49
C PHE A 54 10.08 -0.45 1.21
N SER A 55 10.43 0.74 0.70
CA SER A 55 9.95 2.00 1.27
C SER A 55 8.42 2.11 1.23
N ALA A 56 7.80 1.68 0.11
CA ALA A 56 6.35 1.64 -0.03
C ALA A 56 5.72 0.66 0.98
N SER A 57 6.31 -0.52 1.21
CA SER A 57 5.79 -1.46 2.21
C SER A 57 5.73 -0.85 3.61
N GLY A 58 6.76 -0.09 4.02
CA GLY A 58 6.72 0.63 5.30
C GLY A 58 5.58 1.66 5.35
N ALA A 59 5.39 2.44 4.29
CA ALA A 59 4.31 3.43 4.23
C ALA A 59 2.90 2.80 4.34
N TYR A 60 2.69 1.59 3.79
CA TYR A 60 1.43 0.86 3.92
C TYR A 60 1.24 0.20 5.30
N VAL A 61 2.32 -0.04 6.04
CA VAL A 61 2.22 -0.38 7.48
C VAL A 61 1.75 0.84 8.26
N GLU A 62 2.39 2.00 8.07
CA GLU A 62 2.05 3.23 8.79
C GLU A 62 0.62 3.74 8.52
N GLN A 63 0.09 3.49 7.32
CA GLN A 63 -1.25 3.93 6.92
C GLN A 63 -2.36 2.92 7.25
N GLY A 64 -1.99 1.65 7.50
CA GLY A 64 -2.98 0.59 7.65
C GLY A 64 -3.43 0.39 9.09
N SER A 65 -4.58 -0.27 9.20
CA SER A 65 -5.27 -0.52 10.48
C SER A 65 -4.96 -1.89 11.09
N TYR A 66 -4.33 -2.79 10.33
CA TYR A 66 -4.04 -4.14 10.77
C TYR A 66 -2.93 -4.18 11.84
N PRO A 67 -2.94 -5.19 12.74
CA PRO A 67 -1.87 -5.36 13.71
C PRO A 67 -0.59 -5.90 13.05
N ALA A 68 0.55 -5.79 13.74
CA ALA A 68 1.87 -6.19 13.23
C ALA A 68 1.89 -7.65 12.73
N GLU A 69 1.18 -8.55 13.42
CA GLU A 69 1.08 -9.96 13.09
C GLU A 69 0.46 -10.21 11.71
N ALA A 70 -0.48 -9.37 11.27
CA ALA A 70 -1.08 -9.49 9.94
C ALA A 70 -0.04 -9.19 8.84
N TYR A 71 0.81 -8.17 9.07
CA TYR A 71 1.90 -7.82 8.17
C TYR A 71 3.00 -8.88 8.16
N GLU A 72 3.34 -9.46 9.32
CA GLU A 72 4.28 -10.59 9.40
C GLU A 72 3.77 -11.81 8.63
N GLU A 73 2.49 -12.18 8.77
CA GLU A 73 1.90 -13.29 8.01
C GLU A 73 1.86 -13.01 6.50
N ALA A 74 1.57 -11.77 6.10
CA ALA A 74 1.62 -11.36 4.70
C ALA A 74 3.06 -11.38 4.13
N ASP A 75 4.08 -11.04 4.94
CA ASP A 75 5.49 -11.15 4.57
C ASP A 75 5.91 -12.60 4.30
N GLU A 76 5.48 -13.53 5.16
CA GLU A 76 5.71 -14.96 4.98
C GLU A 76 4.96 -15.50 3.75
N LEU A 77 3.73 -15.03 3.50
CA LEU A 77 2.99 -15.39 2.30
C LEU A 77 3.69 -14.90 1.02
N ALA A 78 4.33 -13.72 1.05
CA ALA A 78 5.12 -13.23 -0.07
C ALA A 78 6.27 -14.17 -0.43
N LYS A 79 6.99 -14.70 0.57
CA LYS A 79 8.07 -15.69 0.37
C LYS A 79 7.52 -16.97 -0.29
N LYS A 80 6.34 -17.44 0.14
CA LYS A 80 5.67 -18.62 -0.44
C LYS A 80 5.31 -18.40 -1.91
N PHE A 81 4.77 -17.23 -2.27
CA PHE A 81 4.42 -16.92 -3.66
C PHE A 81 5.66 -16.78 -4.55
N LEU A 82 6.74 -16.15 -4.07
CA LEU A 82 8.00 -16.06 -4.81
C LEU A 82 8.60 -17.44 -5.12
N ALA A 83 8.44 -18.41 -4.22
CA ALA A 83 8.90 -19.78 -4.39
C ALA A 83 8.06 -20.63 -5.37
N LYS A 84 6.86 -20.18 -5.79
CA LYS A 84 6.05 -20.90 -6.78
C LYS A 84 6.78 -20.96 -8.12
N LYS A 85 6.71 -22.11 -8.82
CA LYS A 85 7.21 -22.23 -10.20
C LYS A 85 6.19 -21.68 -11.17
N TYR A 86 6.56 -20.62 -11.89
CA TYR A 86 5.75 -20.05 -12.97
C TYR A 86 6.46 -20.31 -14.29
N HIS A 87 5.69 -20.68 -15.32
CA HIS A 87 6.25 -20.98 -16.64
C HIS A 87 6.07 -19.78 -17.55
N SER A 88 7.18 -19.08 -17.88
CA SER A 88 7.16 -18.08 -18.94
C SER A 88 7.29 -18.76 -20.30
N LYS A 89 6.60 -18.23 -21.32
CA LYS A 89 6.69 -18.74 -22.70
C LYS A 89 8.13 -18.72 -23.23
N GLU A 90 8.90 -17.69 -22.87
CA GLU A 90 10.30 -17.52 -23.26
C GLU A 90 11.28 -18.32 -22.37
N GLY A 91 10.80 -18.97 -21.31
CA GLY A 91 11.57 -19.88 -20.45
C GLY A 91 12.58 -19.23 -19.49
N THR A 92 12.93 -17.95 -19.68
CA THR A 92 14.03 -17.28 -18.93
C THR A 92 13.57 -16.39 -17.78
N SER A 93 12.29 -16.00 -17.75
CA SER A 93 11.76 -15.09 -16.74
C SER A 93 11.20 -15.83 -15.53
N GLU A 94 11.60 -15.39 -14.33
CA GLU A 94 11.06 -15.85 -13.04
C GLU A 94 9.64 -15.33 -12.75
N LEU A 95 9.11 -14.44 -13.60
CA LEU A 95 7.76 -13.88 -13.50
C LEU A 95 7.44 -13.27 -12.12
N ILE A 96 8.43 -12.67 -11.48
CA ILE A 96 8.35 -12.08 -10.12
C ILE A 96 7.13 -11.16 -9.98
N VAL A 97 6.94 -10.22 -10.90
CA VAL A 97 5.83 -9.26 -10.86
C VAL A 97 4.47 -9.97 -10.89
N MET A 98 4.33 -11.02 -11.71
CA MET A 98 3.10 -11.80 -11.81
C MET A 98 2.83 -12.54 -10.49
N LYS A 99 3.84 -13.18 -9.90
CA LYS A 99 3.72 -13.84 -8.59
C LYS A 99 3.26 -12.86 -7.50
N CYS A 100 3.79 -11.64 -7.49
CA CYS A 100 3.43 -10.62 -6.50
C CYS A 100 2.03 -10.01 -6.73
N ILE A 101 1.60 -9.86 -7.98
CA ILE A 101 0.21 -9.48 -8.30
C ILE A 101 -0.75 -10.58 -7.84
N ASP A 102 -0.45 -11.85 -8.14
CA ASP A 102 -1.28 -12.97 -7.74
C ASP A 102 -1.37 -13.10 -6.20
N LEU A 103 -0.26 -12.87 -5.49
CA LEU A 103 -0.24 -12.77 -4.03
C LEU A 103 -1.23 -11.72 -3.52
N SER A 104 -1.14 -10.49 -4.04
CA SER A 104 -1.94 -9.35 -3.57
C SER A 104 -3.45 -9.54 -3.77
N ARG A 105 -3.85 -10.51 -4.60
CA ARG A 105 -5.25 -10.83 -4.93
C ARG A 105 -5.63 -12.24 -4.49
N SER A 106 -4.77 -12.91 -3.76
CA SER A 106 -4.93 -14.32 -3.40
C SER A 106 -6.00 -14.52 -2.33
N ASN A 107 -6.65 -15.69 -2.34
CA ASN A 107 -7.56 -16.08 -1.28
C ASN A 107 -6.80 -16.22 0.05
N GLU A 108 -5.56 -16.71 0.00
CA GLU A 108 -4.69 -16.83 1.18
C GLU A 108 -4.45 -15.47 1.86
N LEU A 109 -4.31 -14.38 1.09
CA LEU A 109 -4.20 -13.04 1.67
C LEU A 109 -5.54 -12.52 2.21
N GLN A 110 -6.66 -12.84 1.54
CA GLN A 110 -7.98 -12.51 2.08
C GLN A 110 -8.28 -13.27 3.38
N GLU A 111 -7.78 -14.50 3.54
CA GLU A 111 -7.88 -15.25 4.81
C GLU A 111 -7.13 -14.53 5.94
N ILE A 112 -5.94 -14.00 5.68
CA ILE A 112 -5.20 -13.16 6.65
C ILE A 112 -6.03 -11.91 6.99
N LYS A 113 -6.54 -11.20 5.98
CA LYS A 113 -7.38 -10.00 6.22
C LYS A 113 -8.57 -10.31 7.12
N ASN A 114 -9.32 -11.35 6.81
CA ASN A 114 -10.52 -11.73 7.57
C ASN A 114 -10.17 -12.15 9.00
N LYS A 115 -9.03 -12.85 9.20
CA LYS A 115 -8.55 -13.24 10.52
C LYS A 115 -8.30 -12.04 11.44
N TYR A 116 -7.84 -10.92 10.89
CA TYR A 116 -7.46 -9.72 11.65
C TYR A 116 -8.44 -8.55 11.52
N GLU A 117 -9.51 -8.69 10.73
CA GLU A 117 -10.47 -7.62 10.45
C GLU A 117 -11.09 -7.03 11.73
N HIS A 118 -11.42 -7.88 12.71
CA HIS A 118 -12.02 -7.43 13.97
C HIS A 118 -11.05 -6.65 14.87
N LEU A 119 -9.75 -6.97 14.79
CA LEU A 119 -8.70 -6.31 15.57
C LEU A 119 -8.30 -4.96 14.96
N ALA A 120 -8.42 -4.83 13.64
CA ALA A 120 -8.19 -3.58 12.92
C ALA A 120 -9.27 -2.52 13.22
N VAL A 121 -10.48 -2.94 13.60
CA VAL A 121 -11.57 -2.02 13.97
C VAL A 121 -11.38 -1.46 15.40
N GLU A 122 -10.80 -2.25 16.30
CA GLU A 122 -10.63 -1.87 17.72
C GLU A 122 -9.49 -0.85 17.91
N THR A 123 -8.45 -0.89 17.06
CA THR A 123 -7.36 0.09 17.02
C THR A 123 -7.76 1.42 16.35
N ALA A 124 -8.89 1.45 15.64
CA ALA A 124 -9.39 2.61 14.91
C ALA A 124 -10.40 3.48 15.70
N LEU A 125 -10.73 3.10 16.93
CA LEU A 125 -11.61 3.89 17.82
C LEU A 125 -10.79 4.92 18.64
N PRO A 126 -11.23 6.19 18.70
CA PRO A 126 -10.52 7.28 19.38
C PRO A 126 -10.52 7.18 20.91
#